data_AF-A0A7C2SUK0-F1
#
_entry.id   AF-A0A7C2SUK0-F1
#
_cell.length_a   1.000
_cell.length_b   1.000
_cell.length_c   1.000
_cell.angle_alpha   90.00
_cell.angle_beta   90.00
_cell.angle_gamma   90.00
#
_symmetry.space_group_name_H-M   'P 1'
#
loop_
_entity.id
_entity.type
_entity.pdbx_description
1 polymer ?
#
loop_
_entity_poly.entity_id
_entity_poly.type
_entity_poly.pdbx_seq_one_letter_code
_entity_poly.pdbx_strand_id
1 'polypeptide(L)'
;MKIAIAADGRTLDAQVSYRIGSSRYLLIVDSTNDEFDVVSVATDAHSRGAAAGVVVTAIGRGVDAVAAGYCSPGIVSQLENNGIEVLTGIKGTAKEALGIYRSGRTDSEQPASRNSPSSFSVDRDMLKHAIARSARQFTALLPVLLGVVMIVGLFDSFVSREMLLSVFRGNAIADSLFGACLGSLFAGNPINSYVIGGELLKYGISLFAVTTFIVSWVTVGVIQLSAEMAALGRKFALLRNAAGFLMVVPVAMLTVVIVDIVTRWLA
;
A
#
# COMPACT_ATOMS: atom_id res chain seq x y z
N MET A 1 1.69 4.91 34.93
CA MET A 1 1.61 3.85 33.89
C MET A 1 0.48 4.24 32.98
N LYS A 2 0.73 4.29 31.67
CA LYS A 2 -0.25 4.74 30.68
C LYS A 2 -0.87 3.54 30.00
N ILE A 3 -2.20 3.51 29.96
CA ILE A 3 -2.95 2.50 29.21
C ILE A 3 -3.72 3.17 28.09
N ALA A 4 -3.71 2.56 26.91
CA ALA A 4 -4.52 2.95 25.78
C ALA A 4 -5.71 2.01 25.61
N ILE A 5 -6.92 2.54 25.62
CA ILE A 5 -8.15 1.77 25.50
C ILE A 5 -8.79 2.08 24.16
N ALA A 6 -8.96 1.06 23.33
CA ALA A 6 -9.61 1.18 22.02
C ALA A 6 -11.12 1.33 22.23
N ALA A 7 -11.70 2.48 21.87
CA ALA A 7 -13.09 2.80 22.15
C ALA A 7 -13.83 3.35 20.92
N ASP A 8 -15.15 3.16 20.91
CA ASP A 8 -16.05 3.70 19.88
C ASP A 8 -16.51 5.13 20.17
N GLY A 9 -16.20 5.64 21.36
CA GLY A 9 -16.54 6.99 21.81
C GLY A 9 -15.37 7.71 22.50
N ARG A 10 -15.59 8.99 22.81
CA ARG A 10 -14.58 9.92 23.36
C ARG A 10 -14.57 10.00 24.89
N THR A 11 -15.41 9.21 25.56
CA THR A 11 -15.62 9.28 27.00
C THR A 11 -15.24 7.95 27.66
N LEU A 12 -14.92 7.96 28.95
CA LEU A 12 -14.62 6.75 29.70
C LEU A 12 -15.81 5.79 29.81
N ASP A 13 -17.04 6.28 29.63
CA ASP A 13 -18.25 5.46 29.58
C ASP A 13 -18.51 4.86 28.20
N ALA A 14 -17.68 5.17 27.20
CA ALA A 14 -17.81 4.62 25.86
C ALA A 14 -17.50 3.11 25.85
N GLN A 15 -18.15 2.39 24.94
CA GLN A 15 -17.87 0.97 24.75
C GLN A 15 -16.47 0.74 24.19
N VAL A 16 -15.82 -0.29 24.71
CA VAL A 16 -14.57 -0.82 24.16
C VAL A 16 -14.86 -1.42 22.79
N SER A 17 -14.07 -1.01 21.80
CA SER A 17 -14.21 -1.51 20.44
C SER A 17 -13.90 -3.00 20.38
N TYR A 18 -14.72 -3.74 19.63
CA TYR A 18 -14.51 -5.17 19.41
C TYR A 18 -13.19 -5.46 18.69
N ARG A 19 -12.78 -4.63 17.71
CA ARG A 19 -11.47 -4.79 17.04
C ARG A 19 -10.64 -3.53 17.20
N ILE A 20 -9.38 -3.70 17.58
CA ILE A 20 -8.43 -2.59 17.73
C ILE A 20 -8.32 -1.75 16.45
N GLY A 21 -8.24 -2.39 15.28
CA GLY A 21 -8.08 -1.71 13.98
C GLY A 21 -9.35 -1.02 13.46
N SER A 22 -10.51 -1.22 14.07
CA SER A 22 -11.75 -0.49 13.73
C SER A 22 -12.13 0.55 14.77
N SER A 23 -11.32 0.72 15.81
CA SER A 23 -11.57 1.74 16.84
C SER A 23 -11.49 3.14 16.23
N ARG A 24 -12.43 4.00 16.62
CA ARG A 24 -12.45 5.40 16.20
C ARG A 24 -11.59 6.27 17.12
N TYR A 25 -11.45 5.85 18.37
CA TYR A 25 -10.74 6.59 19.39
C TYR A 25 -9.83 5.65 20.19
N LEU A 26 -8.67 6.19 20.57
CA LEU A 26 -7.76 5.60 21.52
C LEU A 26 -7.74 6.50 22.76
N LEU A 27 -8.31 6.01 23.85
CA LEU A 27 -8.35 6.71 25.13
C LEU A 27 -7.07 6.39 25.89
N ILE A 28 -6.19 7.37 26.05
CA ILE A 28 -4.91 7.21 26.74
C ILE A 28 -5.10 7.72 28.15
N VAL A 29 -5.15 6.81 29.11
CA VAL A 29 -5.40 7.11 30.52
C VAL A 29 -4.13 6.92 31.32
N ASP A 30 -3.79 7.90 32.16
CA ASP A 30 -2.77 7.68 33.19
C ASP A 30 -3.40 6.99 34.40
N SER A 31 -2.89 5.81 34.73
CA SER A 31 -3.39 4.99 35.82
C SER A 31 -3.32 5.70 37.19
N THR A 32 -2.47 6.72 37.36
CA THR A 32 -2.26 7.40 38.65
C THR A 32 -3.14 8.63 38.91
N ASN A 33 -3.60 9.35 37.88
CA ASN A 33 -4.28 10.65 38.06
C ASN A 33 -5.71 10.70 37.51
N ASP A 34 -6.24 9.60 36.96
CA ASP A 34 -7.52 9.55 36.22
C ASP A 34 -7.60 10.55 35.05
N GLU A 35 -6.47 11.16 34.68
CA GLU A 35 -6.34 12.05 33.54
C GLU A 35 -6.30 11.20 32.26
N PHE A 36 -7.16 11.53 31.31
CA PHE A 36 -7.23 10.83 30.04
C PHE A 36 -7.18 11.81 28.87
N ASP A 37 -6.41 11.44 27.85
CA ASP A 37 -6.38 12.11 26.56
C ASP A 37 -7.10 11.24 25.52
N VAL A 38 -7.78 11.89 24.58
CA VAL A 38 -8.56 11.22 23.54
C VAL A 38 -7.86 11.44 22.21
N VAL A 39 -7.26 10.38 21.67
CA VAL A 39 -6.69 10.44 20.33
C VAL A 39 -7.70 9.87 19.34
N SER A 40 -8.15 10.72 18.40
CA SER A 40 -8.91 10.23 17.25
C SER A 40 -7.95 9.52 16.30
N VAL A 41 -8.13 8.21 16.16
CA VAL A 41 -7.44 7.47 15.09
C VAL A 41 -8.33 7.64 13.87
N ALA A 42 -7.85 8.35 12.85
CA ALA A 42 -8.57 8.52 11.59
C ALA A 42 -8.65 7.16 10.88
N THR A 43 -9.55 6.31 11.33
CA THR A 43 -9.81 4.99 10.79
C THR A 43 -10.97 5.12 9.82
N ASP A 44 -10.64 5.38 8.55
CA ASP A 44 -11.57 4.96 7.50
C ASP A 44 -11.68 3.44 7.66
N ALA A 45 -12.84 2.95 8.11
CA ALA A 45 -13.09 1.53 8.37
C ALA A 45 -12.83 0.62 7.13
N HIS A 46 -12.57 1.23 5.96
CA HIS A 46 -12.27 0.61 4.69
C HIS A 46 -10.80 0.76 4.23
N SER A 47 -9.96 1.50 4.96
CA SER A 47 -8.56 1.72 4.57
C SER A 47 -7.63 0.68 5.18
N ARG A 48 -6.70 0.18 4.36
CA ARG A 48 -5.75 -0.90 4.66
C ARG A 48 -4.67 -0.55 5.72
N GLY A 49 -4.85 0.53 6.48
CA GLY A 49 -3.86 1.07 7.42
C GLY A 49 -4.40 1.39 8.83
N ALA A 50 -5.69 1.15 9.09
CA ALA A 50 -6.32 1.51 10.36
C ALA A 50 -5.67 0.85 11.60
N ALA A 51 -5.20 -0.39 11.45
CA ALA A 51 -4.43 -1.12 12.48
C ALA A 51 -3.03 -0.51 12.73
N ALA A 52 -2.34 -0.06 11.69
CA ALA A 52 -1.00 0.52 11.81
C ALA A 52 -1.05 1.88 12.54
N GLY A 53 -2.11 2.66 12.31
CA GLY A 53 -2.33 3.93 13.00
C GLY A 53 -2.41 3.78 14.52
N VAL A 54 -3.08 2.73 15.01
CA VAL A 54 -3.18 2.46 16.45
C VAL A 54 -1.81 2.13 17.05
N VAL A 55 -1.03 1.28 16.38
CA VAL A 55 0.31 0.89 16.84
C VAL A 55 1.25 2.10 16.91
N VAL A 56 1.30 2.90 15.85
CA VAL A 56 2.15 4.11 15.80
C VAL A 56 1.73 5.11 16.88
N THR A 57 0.42 5.27 17.10
CA THR A 57 -0.10 6.18 18.13
C THR A 57 0.25 5.70 19.54
N ALA A 58 0.11 4.40 19.81
CA ALA A 58 0.45 3.81 21.11
C ALA A 58 1.95 3.98 21.43
N ILE A 59 2.83 3.70 20.46
CA ILE A 59 4.27 3.89 20.60
C ILE A 59 4.62 5.37 20.78
N GLY A 60 4.08 6.26 19.93
CA GLY A 60 4.38 7.68 19.97
C GLY A 60 3.93 8.39 21.25
N ARG A 61 2.94 7.84 21.96
CA ARG A 61 2.43 8.37 23.23
C ARG A 61 3.05 7.70 24.46
N GLY A 62 3.95 6.72 24.26
CA GLY A 62 4.67 6.02 25.34
C GLY A 62 3.70 5.26 26.25
N VAL A 63 2.82 4.49 25.66
CA VAL A 63 1.81 3.70 26.39
C VAL A 63 2.43 2.38 26.82
N ASP A 64 2.17 1.96 28.05
CA ASP A 64 2.70 0.72 28.64
C ASP A 64 1.81 -0.50 28.29
N ALA A 65 0.50 -0.29 28.12
CA ALA A 65 -0.46 -1.35 27.80
C ALA A 65 -1.58 -0.89 26.86
N VAL A 66 -2.11 -1.78 26.03
CA VAL A 66 -3.24 -1.53 25.12
C VAL A 66 -4.38 -2.52 25.40
N ALA A 67 -5.58 -2.00 25.62
CA ALA A 67 -6.79 -2.77 25.88
C ALA A 67 -7.78 -2.73 24.72
N ALA A 68 -8.25 -3.91 24.28
CA ALA A 68 -9.27 -4.05 23.23
C ALA A 68 -10.07 -5.36 23.38
N GLY A 69 -11.21 -5.47 22.68
CA GLY A 69 -11.95 -6.72 22.61
C GLY A 69 -11.19 -7.82 21.88
N TYR A 70 -10.61 -7.51 20.72
CA TYR A 70 -9.83 -8.42 19.89
C TYR A 70 -8.67 -7.68 19.21
N CYS A 71 -7.51 -8.31 19.24
CA CYS A 71 -6.30 -7.87 18.56
C CYS A 71 -5.79 -8.99 17.65
N SER A 72 -5.46 -8.69 16.39
CA SER A 72 -4.94 -9.71 15.48
C SER A 72 -3.50 -10.07 15.85
N PRO A 73 -3.04 -11.32 15.60
CA PRO A 73 -1.71 -11.77 16.01
C PRO A 73 -0.56 -10.89 15.49
N GLY A 74 -0.72 -10.31 14.30
CA GLY A 74 0.26 -9.38 13.74
C GLY A 74 0.39 -8.06 14.51
N ILE A 75 -0.71 -7.53 15.07
CA ILE A 75 -0.71 -6.31 15.87
C ILE A 75 -0.17 -6.60 17.28
N VAL A 76 -0.56 -7.74 17.87
CA VAL A 76 -0.05 -8.19 19.16
C VAL A 76 1.48 -8.27 19.12
N SER A 77 2.03 -8.98 18.14
CA SER A 77 3.49 -9.10 17.98
C SER A 77 4.18 -7.76 17.80
N GLN A 78 3.58 -6.79 17.10
CA GLN A 78 4.18 -5.47 16.92
C GLN A 78 4.19 -4.64 18.22
N LEU A 79 3.13 -4.69 19.01
CA LEU A 79 3.05 -3.97 20.28
C LEU A 79 4.00 -4.58 21.32
N GLU A 80 3.98 -5.91 21.46
CA GLU A 80 4.84 -6.64 22.41
C GLU A 80 6.33 -6.46 22.11
N ASN A 81 6.73 -6.48 20.83
CA ASN A 81 8.12 -6.23 20.42
C ASN A 81 8.60 -4.81 20.78
N ASN A 82 7.70 -3.87 21.00
CA ASN A 82 8.00 -2.51 21.47
C ASN A 82 7.78 -2.34 22.98
N GLY A 83 7.63 -3.44 23.72
CA GLY A 83 7.46 -3.43 25.18
C GLY A 83 6.07 -2.98 25.64
N ILE A 84 5.07 -2.99 24.76
CA ILE A 84 3.69 -2.61 25.07
C ILE A 84 2.86 -3.88 25.30
N GLU A 85 2.30 -4.03 26.49
CA GLU A 85 1.44 -5.17 26.84
C GLU A 85 0.09 -5.10 26.11
N VAL A 86 -0.46 -6.25 25.68
CA VAL A 86 -1.74 -6.27 24.98
C VAL A 86 -2.79 -7.06 25.77
N LEU A 87 -3.83 -6.36 26.19
CA LEU A 87 -4.97 -6.90 26.92
C LEU A 87 -6.12 -7.13 25.93
N THR A 88 -6.43 -8.40 25.68
CA THR A 88 -7.54 -8.81 24.78
C THR A 88 -8.71 -9.40 25.56
N GLY A 89 -9.88 -9.48 24.94
CA GLY A 89 -11.07 -10.09 25.55
C GLY A 89 -11.88 -9.14 26.43
N ILE A 90 -11.48 -7.87 26.53
CA ILE A 90 -12.19 -6.89 27.35
C ILE A 90 -13.52 -6.52 26.68
N LYS A 91 -14.60 -6.67 27.44
CA LYS A 91 -15.96 -6.28 27.04
C LYS A 91 -16.49 -5.25 28.02
N GLY A 92 -17.37 -4.37 27.55
CA GLY A 92 -18.00 -3.34 28.37
C GLY A 92 -17.46 -1.94 28.08
N THR A 93 -17.37 -1.10 29.10
CA THR A 93 -16.97 0.31 28.99
C THR A 93 -15.47 0.52 29.19
N ALA A 94 -14.93 1.63 28.69
CA ALA A 94 -13.52 1.96 28.88
C ALA A 94 -13.16 2.13 30.38
N LYS A 95 -14.10 2.59 31.21
CA LYS A 95 -13.96 2.66 32.66
C LYS A 95 -13.82 1.27 33.31
N GLU A 96 -14.58 0.28 32.84
CA GLU A 96 -14.44 -1.11 33.27
C GLU A 96 -13.10 -1.70 32.83
N ALA A 97 -12.65 -1.41 31.60
CA ALA A 97 -11.34 -1.80 31.09
C ALA A 97 -10.18 -1.23 31.94
N LEU A 98 -10.29 0.05 32.34
CA LEU A 98 -9.33 0.69 33.24
C LEU A 98 -9.32 0.05 34.63
N GLY A 99 -10.50 -0.32 35.14
CA GLY A 99 -10.64 -1.04 36.41
C GLY A 99 -9.96 -2.41 36.38
N ILE A 100 -10.12 -3.15 35.29
CA ILE A 100 -9.45 -4.45 35.07
C ILE A 100 -7.92 -4.27 35.10
N TYR A 101 -7.40 -3.28 34.38
CA TYR A 101 -5.96 -2.98 34.37
C TYR A 101 -5.41 -2.62 35.76
N ARG A 102 -6.11 -1.78 36.52
CA ARG A 102 -5.69 -1.36 37.87
C ARG A 102 -5.74 -2.48 38.90
N SER A 103 -6.70 -3.38 38.78
CA SER A 103 -6.94 -4.42 39.77
C SER A 103 -5.83 -5.47 39.83
N GLY A 104 -4.84 -5.42 38.92
CA GLY A 104 -3.82 -6.47 38.78
C GLY A 104 -4.43 -7.84 38.51
N ARG A 105 -5.74 -7.88 38.23
CA ARG A 105 -6.51 -9.08 37.96
C ARG A 105 -6.42 -9.34 36.47
N THR A 106 -5.19 -9.60 36.06
CA THR A 106 -4.89 -10.62 35.06
C THR A 106 -5.41 -11.94 35.63
N ASP A 107 -6.74 -12.12 35.61
CA ASP A 107 -7.27 -13.39 35.13
C ASP A 107 -6.81 -13.46 33.68
N SER A 108 -5.52 -13.81 33.58
CA SER A 108 -4.95 -14.57 32.50
C SER A 108 -5.81 -15.83 32.46
N GLU A 109 -6.99 -15.73 31.86
CA GLU A 109 -7.36 -16.76 30.92
C GLU A 109 -6.24 -16.73 29.88
N GLN A 110 -5.22 -17.52 30.20
CA GLN A 110 -4.31 -18.09 29.24
C GLN A 110 -5.09 -18.39 27.96
N PRO A 111 -4.46 -18.07 26.82
CA PRO A 111 -5.13 -17.76 25.58
C PRO A 111 -6.16 -18.83 25.30
N ALA A 112 -7.43 -18.44 25.15
CA ALA A 112 -8.47 -19.33 24.69
C ALA A 112 -7.96 -20.03 23.42
N SER A 113 -7.48 -21.26 23.60
CA SER A 113 -6.96 -22.14 22.59
C SER A 113 -5.83 -21.55 21.72
N ARG A 114 -4.61 -22.06 21.96
CA ARG A 114 -3.73 -22.49 20.85
C ARG A 114 -4.51 -23.44 19.94
N ASN A 115 -5.29 -22.86 19.04
CA ASN A 115 -5.57 -23.41 17.73
C ASN A 115 -5.15 -22.31 16.76
N SER A 116 -3.85 -22.13 16.59
CA SER A 116 -3.39 -22.01 15.21
C SER A 116 -4.03 -23.19 14.49
N PRO A 117 -4.84 -23.01 13.42
CA PRO A 117 -4.95 -24.09 12.47
C PRO A 117 -3.55 -24.25 11.86
N SER A 118 -2.68 -25.00 12.56
CA SER A 118 -1.46 -25.60 12.00
C SER A 118 -1.82 -26.84 11.18
N SER A 119 -3.10 -26.96 10.79
CA SER A 119 -3.50 -27.70 9.61
C SER A 119 -3.59 -26.68 8.48
N PHE A 120 -2.59 -26.68 7.57
CA PHE A 120 -2.80 -26.26 6.19
C PHE A 120 -3.79 -27.24 5.53
N SER A 121 -5.01 -27.36 6.06
CA SER A 121 -6.11 -27.96 5.32
C SER A 121 -6.64 -26.85 4.43
N VAL A 122 -6.26 -26.92 3.16
CA VAL A 122 -6.90 -26.11 2.12
C VAL A 122 -8.34 -26.60 2.03
N ASP A 123 -9.23 -25.94 2.75
CA ASP A 123 -10.66 -26.22 2.67
C ASP A 123 -11.12 -25.98 1.23
N ARG A 124 -11.80 -26.96 0.65
CA ARG A 124 -12.25 -26.95 -0.73
C ARG A 124 -13.18 -25.77 -0.99
N ASP A 125 -13.95 -25.35 0.00
CA ASP A 125 -14.84 -24.21 -0.15
C ASP A 125 -14.06 -22.88 -0.06
N MET A 126 -13.03 -22.80 0.78
CA MET A 126 -12.12 -21.65 0.80
C MET A 126 -11.31 -21.56 -0.50
N LEU A 127 -10.90 -22.69 -1.08
CA LEU A 127 -10.24 -22.78 -2.38
C LEU A 127 -11.17 -22.32 -3.52
N LYS A 128 -12.43 -22.77 -3.54
CA LYS A 128 -13.42 -22.29 -4.53
C LYS A 128 -13.62 -20.79 -4.42
N HIS A 129 -13.73 -20.25 -3.20
CA HIS A 129 -13.88 -18.81 -2.99
C HIS A 129 -12.63 -18.03 -3.42
N ALA A 130 -11.43 -18.54 -3.13
CA ALA A 130 -10.17 -17.94 -3.57
C ALA A 130 -10.04 -17.95 -5.11
N ILE A 131 -10.32 -19.08 -5.75
CA ILE A 131 -10.30 -19.22 -7.22
C ILE A 131 -11.36 -18.31 -7.85
N ALA A 132 -12.60 -18.31 -7.34
CA ALA A 132 -13.66 -17.45 -7.86
C ALA A 132 -13.32 -15.96 -7.72
N ARG A 133 -12.65 -15.59 -6.63
CA ARG A 133 -12.18 -14.21 -6.41
C ARG A 133 -11.07 -13.84 -7.39
N SER A 134 -10.07 -14.70 -7.57
CA SER A 134 -8.99 -14.49 -8.55
C SER A 134 -9.53 -14.45 -9.98
N ALA A 135 -10.46 -15.34 -10.33
CA ALA A 135 -11.12 -15.36 -11.64
C ALA A 135 -11.90 -14.07 -11.88
N ARG A 136 -12.62 -13.56 -10.87
CA ARG A 136 -13.34 -12.28 -10.97
C ARG A 136 -12.40 -11.08 -11.14
N GLN A 137 -11.22 -11.12 -10.52
CA GLN A 137 -10.19 -10.09 -10.74
C GLN A 137 -9.59 -10.20 -12.15
N PHE A 138 -9.33 -11.41 -12.63
CA PHE A 138 -8.84 -11.62 -13.99
C PHE A 138 -9.87 -11.17 -15.05
N THR A 139 -11.15 -11.50 -14.87
CA THR A 139 -12.22 -11.03 -15.78
C THR A 139 -12.43 -9.53 -15.72
N ALA A 140 -12.14 -8.87 -14.59
CA ALA A 140 -12.16 -7.41 -14.51
C ALA A 140 -10.98 -6.76 -15.26
N LEU A 141 -9.85 -7.45 -15.40
CA LEU A 141 -8.68 -6.98 -16.16
C LEU A 141 -8.80 -7.27 -17.66
N LEU A 142 -9.57 -8.29 -18.05
CA LEU A 142 -9.71 -8.74 -19.43
C LEU A 142 -10.15 -7.61 -20.39
N PRO A 143 -11.17 -6.76 -20.10
CA PRO A 143 -11.61 -5.71 -21.01
C PRO A 143 -10.53 -4.62 -21.21
N VAL A 144 -9.74 -4.33 -20.18
CA VAL A 144 -8.64 -3.37 -20.26
C VAL A 144 -7.53 -3.93 -21.15
N LEU A 145 -7.15 -5.19 -20.95
CA LEU A 145 -6.15 -5.86 -21.80
C LEU A 145 -6.61 -5.92 -23.26
N LEU A 146 -7.87 -6.30 -23.50
CA LEU A 146 -8.45 -6.33 -24.84
C LEU A 146 -8.47 -4.94 -25.48
N GLY A 147 -8.84 -3.91 -24.71
CA GLY A 147 -8.83 -2.52 -25.15
C GLY A 147 -7.42 -2.04 -25.51
N VAL A 148 -6.42 -2.34 -24.68
CA VAL A 148 -5.02 -2.00 -24.96
C VAL A 148 -4.52 -2.74 -26.20
N VAL A 149 -4.79 -4.04 -26.33
CA VAL A 149 -4.40 -4.84 -27.51
C VAL A 149 -5.08 -4.31 -28.78
N MET A 150 -6.35 -3.93 -28.71
CA MET A 150 -7.07 -3.31 -29.84
C MET A 150 -6.49 -1.95 -30.21
N ILE A 151 -6.18 -1.10 -29.22
CA ILE A 151 -5.54 0.20 -29.46
C ILE A 151 -4.16 -0.01 -30.07
N VAL A 152 -3.38 -0.97 -29.58
CA VAL A 152 -2.07 -1.31 -30.14
C VAL A 152 -2.18 -1.85 -31.56
N GLY A 153 -3.14 -2.73 -31.86
CA GLY A 153 -3.39 -3.21 -33.22
C GLY A 153 -3.89 -2.12 -34.16
N LEU A 154 -4.68 -1.16 -33.67
CA LEU A 154 -5.06 0.02 -34.42
C LEU A 154 -3.84 0.93 -34.66
N PHE A 155 -2.96 1.06 -33.66
CA PHE A 155 -1.71 1.81 -33.78
C PHE A 155 -0.78 1.15 -34.81
N ASP A 156 -0.69 -0.18 -34.88
CA ASP A 156 0.05 -0.90 -35.92
C ASP A 156 -0.47 -0.56 -37.33
N SER A 157 -1.81 -0.44 -37.48
CA SER A 157 -2.42 -0.08 -38.77
C SER A 157 -2.25 1.40 -39.15
N PHE A 158 -2.15 2.31 -38.18
CA PHE A 158 -2.12 3.77 -38.43
C PHE A 158 -0.72 4.39 -38.28
N VAL A 159 0.17 3.75 -37.52
CA VAL A 159 1.51 4.21 -37.19
C VAL A 159 2.51 3.26 -37.82
N SER A 160 2.88 3.58 -39.05
CA SER A 160 3.89 2.86 -39.79
C SER A 160 5.27 2.98 -39.15
N ARG A 161 6.11 1.97 -39.37
CA ARG A 161 7.51 1.92 -38.92
C ARG A 161 8.30 3.18 -39.29
N GLU A 162 7.96 3.80 -40.41
CA GLU A 162 8.57 5.03 -40.90
C GLU A 162 8.24 6.26 -40.04
N MET A 163 7.01 6.38 -39.54
CA MET A 163 6.65 7.43 -38.58
C MET A 163 7.41 7.26 -37.26
N LEU A 164 7.52 6.03 -36.76
CA LEU A 164 8.28 5.73 -35.54
C LEU A 164 9.77 6.03 -35.70
N LEU A 165 10.39 5.66 -36.84
CA LEU A 165 11.79 5.96 -37.12
C LEU A 165 12.06 7.45 -37.39
N SER A 166 11.05 8.23 -37.80
CA SER A 166 11.15 9.69 -37.94
C SER A 166 11.16 10.42 -36.58
N VAL A 167 10.47 9.85 -35.59
CA VAL A 167 10.36 10.36 -34.21
C VAL A 167 11.53 9.86 -33.35
N PHE A 168 11.84 8.58 -33.43
CA PHE A 168 12.98 7.95 -32.76
C PHE A 168 14.17 7.90 -33.73
N ARG A 169 14.93 8.99 -33.76
CA ARG A 169 16.00 9.25 -34.75
C ARG A 169 17.27 8.40 -34.53
N GLY A 170 17.26 7.46 -33.58
CA GLY A 170 18.39 6.59 -33.25
C GLY A 170 19.41 7.21 -32.29
N ASN A 171 19.13 8.39 -31.71
CA ASN A 171 19.95 8.96 -30.65
C ASN A 171 19.37 8.56 -29.29
N ALA A 172 20.12 7.76 -28.54
CA ALA A 172 19.69 7.20 -27.24
C ALA A 172 19.13 8.26 -26.27
N ILE A 173 19.69 9.48 -26.27
CA ILE A 173 19.23 10.56 -25.37
C ILE A 173 17.89 11.13 -25.83
N ALA A 174 17.74 11.41 -27.14
CA ALA A 174 16.50 11.97 -27.69
C ALA A 174 15.37 10.94 -27.57
N ASP A 175 15.65 9.68 -27.90
CA ASP A 175 14.70 8.58 -27.84
C ASP A 175 14.24 8.30 -26.40
N SER A 176 15.16 8.36 -25.42
CA SER A 176 14.82 8.31 -24.00
C SER A 176 13.95 9.50 -23.57
N LEU A 177 14.24 10.72 -24.01
CA LEU A 177 13.45 11.89 -23.64
C LEU A 177 12.02 11.83 -24.22
N PHE A 178 11.88 11.36 -25.47
CA PHE A 178 10.57 11.09 -26.07
C PHE A 178 9.82 9.98 -25.33
N GLY A 179 10.52 8.89 -24.97
CA GLY A 179 9.97 7.84 -24.12
C GLY A 179 9.48 8.36 -22.77
N ALA A 180 10.26 9.24 -22.13
CA ALA A 180 9.89 9.88 -20.86
C ALA A 180 8.64 10.76 -21.01
N CYS A 181 8.58 11.59 -22.04
CA CYS A 181 7.41 12.44 -22.33
C CYS A 181 6.16 11.61 -22.56
N LEU A 182 6.22 10.61 -23.45
CA LEU A 182 5.09 9.73 -23.73
C LEU A 182 4.66 8.99 -22.45
N GLY A 183 5.60 8.39 -21.73
CA GLY A 183 5.30 7.67 -20.48
C GLY A 183 4.63 8.56 -19.45
N SER A 184 5.04 9.82 -19.31
CA SER A 184 4.47 10.75 -18.32
C SER A 184 3.02 11.16 -18.58
N LEU A 185 2.61 11.10 -19.85
CA LEU A 185 1.24 11.43 -20.28
C LEU A 185 0.29 10.29 -19.99
N PHE A 186 0.79 9.06 -19.99
CA PHE A 186 -0.04 7.91 -19.69
C PHE A 186 -0.07 7.64 -18.19
N ALA A 187 -1.26 7.35 -17.67
CA ALA A 187 -1.46 6.96 -16.28
C ALA A 187 -2.38 5.74 -16.21
N GLY A 188 -2.17 4.89 -15.21
CA GLY A 188 -2.98 3.70 -15.01
C GLY A 188 -2.18 2.53 -14.47
N ASN A 189 -2.66 1.31 -14.69
CA ASN A 189 -2.00 0.10 -14.23
C ASN A 189 -0.63 -0.09 -14.94
N PRO A 190 0.49 -0.22 -14.19
CA PRO A 190 1.81 -0.49 -14.76
C PRO A 190 1.87 -1.73 -15.67
N ILE A 191 0.94 -2.68 -15.52
CA ILE A 191 0.86 -3.86 -16.41
C ILE A 191 0.74 -3.44 -17.89
N ASN A 192 0.00 -2.37 -18.19
CA ASN A 192 -0.21 -1.91 -19.56
C ASN A 192 1.07 -1.36 -20.19
N SER A 193 1.95 -0.72 -19.41
CA SER A 193 3.21 -0.20 -19.94
C SER A 193 4.15 -1.31 -20.40
N TYR A 194 4.10 -2.49 -19.77
CA TYR A 194 4.89 -3.64 -20.21
C TYR A 194 4.37 -4.24 -21.52
N VAL A 195 3.05 -4.32 -21.71
CA VAL A 195 2.44 -4.82 -22.95
C VAL A 195 2.80 -3.91 -24.12
N ILE A 196 2.62 -2.60 -23.94
CA ILE A 196 2.96 -1.60 -24.96
C ILE A 196 4.47 -1.59 -25.23
N GLY A 197 5.29 -1.62 -24.17
CA GLY A 197 6.75 -1.66 -24.28
C GLY A 197 7.25 -2.89 -25.06
N GLY A 198 6.64 -4.05 -24.84
CA GLY A 198 6.96 -5.27 -25.57
C GLY A 198 6.76 -5.13 -27.08
N GLU A 199 5.71 -4.45 -27.52
CA GLU A 199 5.50 -4.21 -28.96
C GLU A 199 6.41 -3.13 -29.53
N LEU A 200 6.67 -2.04 -28.77
CA LEU A 200 7.64 -1.03 -29.18
C LEU A 200 9.02 -1.65 -29.49
N LEU A 201 9.45 -2.65 -28.69
CA LEU A 201 10.67 -3.40 -28.97
C LEU A 201 10.60 -4.20 -30.28
N LYS A 202 9.47 -4.84 -30.61
CA LYS A 202 9.31 -5.57 -31.88
C LYS A 202 9.37 -4.66 -33.10
N TYR A 203 8.91 -3.42 -32.98
CA TYR A 203 9.05 -2.42 -34.04
C TYR A 203 10.48 -1.94 -34.24
N GLY A 204 11.42 -2.28 -33.34
CA GLY A 204 12.84 -1.94 -33.42
C GLY A 204 13.21 -0.67 -32.65
N ILE A 205 12.35 -0.21 -31.74
CA ILE A 205 12.65 0.92 -30.86
C ILE A 205 13.69 0.48 -29.82
N SER A 206 14.62 1.39 -29.49
CA SER A 206 15.72 1.07 -28.59
C SER A 206 15.21 0.63 -27.21
N LEU A 207 15.92 -0.33 -26.60
CA LEU A 207 15.62 -0.80 -25.25
C LEU A 207 15.65 0.36 -24.24
N PHE A 208 16.56 1.31 -24.43
CA PHE A 208 16.64 2.52 -23.63
C PHE A 208 15.35 3.34 -23.68
N ALA A 209 14.78 3.59 -24.85
CA ALA A 209 13.55 4.37 -24.99
C ALA A 209 12.35 3.66 -24.34
N VAL A 210 12.24 2.35 -24.52
CA VAL A 210 11.15 1.54 -23.95
C VAL A 210 11.25 1.46 -22.43
N THR A 211 12.45 1.26 -21.87
CA THR A 211 12.65 1.28 -20.42
C THR A 211 12.36 2.66 -19.85
N THR A 212 12.78 3.73 -20.53
CA THR A 212 12.50 5.10 -20.10
C THR A 212 11.00 5.39 -20.08
N PHE A 213 10.28 4.89 -21.09
CA PHE A 213 8.82 4.96 -21.16
C PHE A 213 8.13 4.25 -19.99
N ILE A 214 8.50 3.00 -19.70
CA ILE A 214 7.92 2.22 -18.60
C ILE A 214 8.21 2.89 -17.25
N VAL A 215 9.45 3.32 -17.00
CA VAL A 215 9.83 3.96 -15.74
C VAL A 215 9.11 5.31 -15.58
N SER A 216 8.99 6.09 -16.65
CA SER A 216 8.26 7.36 -16.63
C SER A 216 6.76 7.18 -16.35
N TRP A 217 6.13 6.17 -16.95
CA TRP A 217 4.70 5.86 -16.73
C TRP A 217 4.34 5.69 -15.26
N VAL A 218 5.21 5.06 -14.49
CA VAL A 218 4.95 4.79 -13.06
C VAL A 218 5.40 5.96 -12.17
N THR A 219 6.44 6.67 -12.57
CA THR A 219 7.11 7.65 -11.71
C THR A 219 6.55 9.07 -11.90
N VAL A 220 6.15 9.40 -13.13
CA VAL A 220 5.73 10.74 -13.56
C VAL A 220 4.24 10.70 -13.89
N GLY A 221 3.41 11.08 -12.93
CA GLY A 221 1.96 11.06 -13.07
C GLY A 221 1.40 12.44 -13.43
N VAL A 222 1.51 12.89 -14.68
CA VAL A 222 0.97 14.21 -15.09
C VAL A 222 -0.55 14.27 -14.92
N ILE A 223 -1.24 13.17 -15.23
CA ILE A 223 -2.70 13.05 -15.03
C ILE A 223 -3.07 13.10 -13.54
N GLN A 224 -2.25 12.49 -12.68
CA GLN A 224 -2.49 12.41 -11.23
C GLN A 224 -2.04 13.66 -10.47
N LEU A 225 -1.31 14.56 -11.14
CA LEU A 225 -0.76 15.79 -10.57
C LEU A 225 -1.84 16.66 -9.92
N SER A 226 -3.04 16.74 -10.52
CA SER A 226 -4.19 17.44 -9.94
C SER A 226 -4.62 16.87 -8.58
N ALA A 227 -4.67 15.54 -8.47
CA ALA A 227 -5.03 14.86 -7.22
C ALA A 227 -3.91 14.98 -6.17
N GLU A 228 -2.64 14.84 -6.59
CA GLU A 228 -1.48 15.00 -5.70
C GLU A 228 -1.38 16.43 -5.14
N MET A 229 -1.66 17.45 -5.97
CA MET A 229 -1.67 18.85 -5.53
C MET A 229 -2.73 19.11 -4.46
N ALA A 230 -3.90 18.47 -4.58
CA ALA A 230 -4.99 18.59 -3.60
C ALA A 230 -4.68 17.86 -2.28
N ALA A 231 -3.98 16.73 -2.32
CA ALA A 231 -3.69 15.91 -1.14
C ALA A 231 -2.40 16.32 -0.39
N LEU A 232 -1.32 16.64 -1.10
CA LEU A 232 0.03 16.83 -0.55
C LEU A 232 0.56 18.26 -0.72
N GLY A 233 -0.18 19.11 -1.43
CA GLY A 233 0.17 20.51 -1.67
C GLY A 233 0.99 20.72 -2.97
N ARG A 234 0.76 21.88 -3.59
CA ARG A 234 1.28 22.21 -4.93
C ARG A 234 2.80 22.15 -5.07
N LYS A 235 3.53 22.65 -4.06
CA LYS A 235 5.02 22.67 -4.10
C LYS A 235 5.59 21.25 -4.08
N PHE A 236 5.03 20.37 -3.25
CA PHE A 236 5.47 18.99 -3.13
C PHE A 236 5.18 18.20 -4.41
N ALA A 237 3.95 18.27 -4.92
CA ALA A 237 3.53 17.55 -6.12
C ALA A 237 4.38 17.93 -7.35
N LEU A 238 4.63 19.24 -7.55
CA LEU A 238 5.47 19.72 -8.66
C LEU A 238 6.93 19.30 -8.50
N LEU A 239 7.50 19.41 -7.30
CA LEU A 239 8.89 19.02 -7.06
C LEU A 239 9.09 17.51 -7.26
N ARG A 240 8.17 16.68 -6.76
CA ARG A 240 8.19 15.23 -6.95
C ARG A 240 8.15 14.85 -8.43
N ASN A 241 7.19 15.39 -9.18
CA ASN A 241 7.05 15.06 -10.61
C ASN A 241 8.27 15.53 -11.41
N ALA A 242 8.78 16.74 -11.15
CA ALA A 242 9.96 17.26 -11.82
C ALA A 242 11.23 16.44 -11.49
N ALA A 243 11.43 16.08 -10.21
CA ALA A 243 12.53 15.22 -9.80
C ALA A 243 12.41 13.81 -10.40
N GLY A 244 11.19 13.25 -10.45
CA GLY A 244 10.90 11.97 -11.08
C GLY A 244 11.23 11.97 -12.58
N PHE A 245 10.79 13.00 -13.30
CA PHE A 245 11.08 13.15 -14.72
C PHE A 245 12.58 13.30 -15.01
N LEU A 246 13.31 14.02 -14.17
CA LEU A 246 14.76 14.16 -14.29
C LEU A 246 15.50 12.83 -14.02
N MET A 247 15.02 12.05 -13.04
CA MET A 247 15.64 10.78 -12.64
C MET A 247 15.33 9.60 -13.57
N VAL A 248 14.25 9.70 -14.36
CA VAL A 248 13.81 8.64 -15.28
C VAL A 248 14.89 8.22 -16.27
N VAL A 249 15.63 9.16 -16.87
CA VAL A 249 16.66 8.86 -17.87
C VAL A 249 17.87 8.15 -17.24
N PRO A 250 18.49 8.66 -16.16
CA PRO A 250 19.56 7.94 -15.46
C PRO A 250 19.14 6.56 -14.97
N VAL A 251 17.94 6.41 -14.39
CA VAL A 251 17.44 5.13 -13.88
C VAL A 251 17.24 4.15 -15.03
N ALA A 252 16.69 4.59 -16.17
CA ALA A 252 16.52 3.72 -17.33
C ALA A 252 17.87 3.28 -17.92
N MET A 253 18.84 4.20 -18.06
CA MET A 253 20.18 3.86 -18.53
C MET A 253 20.87 2.84 -17.62
N LEU A 254 20.84 3.08 -16.30
CA LEU A 254 21.44 2.18 -15.32
C LEU A 254 20.79 0.79 -15.38
N THR A 255 19.46 0.75 -15.51
CA THR A 255 18.70 -0.51 -15.64
C THR A 255 19.13 -1.30 -16.87
N VAL A 256 19.23 -0.65 -18.03
CA VAL A 256 19.65 -1.30 -19.29
C VAL A 256 21.10 -1.80 -19.20
N VAL A 257 22.00 -1.00 -18.62
CA VAL A 257 23.40 -1.42 -18.41
C VAL A 257 23.48 -2.65 -17.51
N ILE A 258 22.73 -2.67 -16.41
CA ILE A 258 22.68 -3.84 -15.51
C ILE A 258 22.17 -5.07 -16.26
N VAL A 259 21.11 -4.93 -17.06
CA VAL A 259 20.56 -6.03 -17.85
C VAL A 259 21.58 -6.53 -18.87
N ASP A 260 22.29 -5.66 -19.59
CA ASP A 260 23.33 -6.07 -20.55
C ASP A 260 24.48 -6.81 -19.85
N ILE A 261 24.95 -6.32 -18.69
CA ILE A 261 25.98 -6.99 -17.90
C ILE A 261 25.53 -8.40 -17.46
N VAL A 262 24.33 -8.50 -16.89
CA VAL A 262 23.78 -9.78 -16.42
C VAL A 262 23.57 -10.76 -17.57
N THR A 263 23.08 -10.27 -18.71
CA THR A 263 22.83 -11.12 -19.89
C THR A 263 24.14 -11.65 -20.47
N ARG A 264 25.19 -10.83 -20.53
CA ARG A 264 26.54 -11.25 -20.96
C ARG A 264 27.21 -12.22 -19.98
N TRP A 265 26.85 -12.16 -18.70
CA TRP A 265 27.40 -13.04 -17.67
C TRP A 265 26.70 -14.41 -17.64
N LEU A 266 25.44 -14.47 -18.08
CA LEU A 266 24.63 -15.69 -18.17
C LEU A 266 24.74 -16.42 -19.53
N ALA A 267 25.25 -15.75 -20.57
CA ALA A 267 25.47 -16.29 -21.91
C ALA A 267 26.85 -16.93 -22.05
#